data_AF-A0AAD9QBS2-F1
#
_entry.id   AF-A0AAD9QBS2-F1
#
_cell.length_a   1.000
_cell.length_b   1.000
_cell.length_c   1.000
_cell.angle_alpha   90.00
_cell.angle_beta   90.00
_cell.angle_gamma   90.00
#
_symmetry.space_group_name_H-M   'P 1'
#
loop_
_entity.id
_entity.type
_entity.pdbx_description
1 polymer ?
#
loop_
_entity_poly.entity_id
_entity_poly.type
_entity_poly.pdbx_seq_one_letter_code
_entity_poly.pdbx_strand_id
1 'polypeptide(L)'
;MQMAKLVAVCRDEADYSFERRQIPLNIEDTLTMVMEIPETVISTRKLNEDELQSFSKRFHCLNAGDLSAATTVRQKDVLSFLSHSVPCVGCRRSVERLYNQLANSVPSALEPLVITNKGGDFISEFVQV
;
A
#
# COMPACT_ATOMS: atom_id res chain seq x y z
N MET A 1 -7.48 16.36 10.78
CA MET A 1 -7.51 15.04 10.10
C MET A 1 -8.07 15.26 8.72
N GLN A 2 -7.29 15.05 7.66
CA GLN A 2 -7.86 14.91 6.32
C GLN A 2 -8.41 13.48 6.21
N MET A 3 -9.56 13.31 5.56
CA MET A 3 -10.17 12.00 5.32
C MET A 3 -9.96 11.58 3.87
N ALA A 4 -10.06 10.28 3.60
CA ALA A 4 -10.10 9.79 2.23
C ALA A 4 -11.29 10.40 1.48
N LYS A 5 -11.11 10.70 0.19
CA LYS A 5 -12.12 11.33 -0.66
C LYS A 5 -12.62 10.33 -1.70
N LEU A 6 -13.93 10.29 -1.92
CA LEU A 6 -14.49 9.57 -3.06
C LEU A 6 -14.21 10.39 -4.33
N VAL A 7 -13.42 9.85 -5.25
CA VAL A 7 -13.00 10.54 -6.49
C VAL A 7 -13.69 10.01 -7.74
N ALA A 8 -14.19 8.77 -7.71
CA ALA A 8 -14.99 8.21 -8.79
C ALA A 8 -15.95 7.12 -8.28
N VAL A 9 -17.00 6.88 -9.05
CA VAL A 9 -17.91 5.74 -8.89
C VAL A 9 -18.01 5.07 -10.25
N CYS A 10 -17.47 3.86 -10.36
CA CYS A 10 -17.48 3.08 -11.58
C CYS A 10 -18.63 2.06 -11.52
N ARG A 11 -19.39 1.98 -12.61
CA ARG A 11 -20.36 0.91 -12.85
C ARG A 11 -19.78 -0.04 -13.89
N ASP A 12 -19.87 -1.34 -13.62
CA ASP A 12 -19.29 -2.43 -14.41
C ASP A 12 -17.74 -2.45 -14.42
N GLU A 13 -17.14 -3.45 -15.10
CA GLU A 13 -15.69 -3.64 -15.33
C GLU A 13 -15.09 -2.54 -16.25
N ALA A 14 -15.46 -1.28 -16.04
CA ALA A 14 -14.89 -0.16 -16.77
C ALA A 14 -13.41 0.01 -16.37
N ASP A 15 -12.52 0.01 -17.34
CA ASP A 15 -11.08 0.26 -17.14
C ASP A 15 -10.89 1.67 -16.55
N TYR A 16 -10.77 1.74 -15.23
CA TYR A 16 -10.41 2.95 -14.50
C TYR A 16 -8.90 2.98 -14.30
N SER A 17 -8.24 3.98 -14.88
CA SER A 17 -6.82 4.23 -14.65
C SER A 17 -6.62 4.82 -13.26
N PHE A 18 -6.18 3.98 -12.31
CA PHE A 18 -5.90 4.42 -10.94
C PHE A 18 -4.68 5.33 -10.89
N GLU A 19 -4.85 6.50 -10.30
CA GLU A 19 -3.74 7.38 -9.94
C GLU A 19 -3.10 6.95 -8.61
N ARG A 20 -1.97 7.56 -8.28
CA ARG A 20 -1.25 7.28 -7.03
C ARG A 20 -2.18 7.46 -5.82
N ARG A 21 -2.21 6.45 -4.94
CA ARG A 21 -2.94 6.49 -3.65
C ARG A 21 -4.47 6.53 -3.82
N GLN A 22 -4.96 6.13 -4.99
CA GLN A 22 -6.35 5.77 -5.22
C GLN A 22 -6.55 4.27 -5.03
N ILE A 23 -7.65 3.91 -4.39
CA ILE A 23 -7.95 2.54 -3.99
C ILE A 23 -9.37 2.18 -4.41
N PRO A 24 -9.58 1.05 -5.10
CA PRO A 24 -10.91 0.54 -5.38
C PRO A 24 -11.55 -0.05 -4.11
N LEU A 25 -12.80 0.33 -3.87
CA LEU A 25 -13.69 -0.29 -2.89
C LEU A 25 -14.89 -0.90 -3.61
N ASN A 26 -14.85 -2.21 -3.82
CA ASN A 26 -15.95 -2.97 -4.40
C ASN A 26 -17.07 -3.07 -3.36
N ILE A 27 -18.21 -2.45 -3.65
CA ILE A 27 -19.40 -2.45 -2.79
C ILE A 27 -20.34 -3.58 -3.21
N GLU A 28 -20.57 -3.71 -4.51
CA GLU A 28 -21.39 -4.75 -5.17
C GLU A 28 -20.66 -5.24 -6.42
N ASP A 29 -21.15 -6.33 -7.04
CA ASP A 29 -20.50 -6.95 -8.21
C ASP A 29 -20.33 -5.98 -9.40
N THR A 30 -21.17 -4.97 -9.50
CA THR A 30 -21.14 -3.97 -10.58
C THR A 30 -20.81 -2.55 -10.09
N LEU A 31 -20.49 -2.36 -8.81
CA LEU A 31 -20.28 -1.03 -8.24
C LEU A 31 -18.95 -0.94 -7.48
N THR A 32 -18.04 -0.15 -8.04
CA THR A 32 -16.74 0.15 -7.44
C THR A 32 -16.63 1.64 -7.12
N MET A 33 -16.32 1.96 -5.87
CA MET A 33 -16.00 3.30 -5.43
C MET A 33 -14.49 3.51 -5.42
N VAL A 34 -14.00 4.59 -6.03
CA VAL A 34 -12.57 4.91 -6.00
C VAL A 34 -12.32 5.93 -4.90
N MET A 35 -11.52 5.54 -3.91
CA MET A 35 -11.15 6.37 -2.77
C MET A 35 -9.72 6.87 -2.89
N GLU A 36 -9.52 8.17 -2.83
CA GLU A 36 -8.21 8.80 -2.75
C GLU A 36 -7.81 9.05 -1.29
N ILE A 37 -6.65 8.55 -0.88
CA ILE A 37 -6.10 8.81 0.45
C ILE A 37 -5.20 10.05 0.39
N PRO A 38 -5.46 11.11 1.17
CA PRO A 38 -4.58 12.30 1.21
C PRO A 38 -3.22 12.02 1.86
N GLU A 39 -2.17 12.74 1.45
CA GLU A 39 -0.77 12.48 1.89
C GLU A 39 -0.60 12.56 3.40
N THR A 40 -1.40 13.41 4.01
CA THR A 40 -1.39 13.71 5.44
C THR A 40 -1.99 12.61 6.31
N VAL A 41 -2.68 11.61 5.75
CA VAL A 41 -3.30 10.52 6.53
C VAL A 41 -2.27 9.53 7.07
N ILE A 42 -1.15 9.36 6.36
CA ILE A 42 -0.14 8.33 6.69
C ILE A 42 0.78 8.80 7.83
N SER A 43 0.95 10.11 8.01
CA SER A 43 1.83 10.64 9.06
C SER A 43 1.05 11.34 10.17
N THR A 44 0.64 10.55 11.17
CA THR A 44 0.11 11.09 12.44
C THR A 44 1.22 11.49 13.41
N ARG A 45 2.48 11.15 13.09
CA ARG A 45 3.66 11.50 13.89
C ARG A 45 4.38 12.67 13.24
N LYS A 46 4.61 13.74 14.02
CA LYS A 46 5.63 14.73 13.67
C LYS A 46 6.98 14.01 13.74
N LEU A 47 7.60 13.79 12.59
CA LEU A 47 8.96 13.30 12.53
C LEU A 47 9.90 14.43 12.95
N ASN A 48 10.95 14.10 13.70
CA ASN A 48 12.03 15.06 13.94
C ASN A 48 12.77 15.30 12.62
N GLU A 49 13.05 16.56 12.29
CA GLU A 49 13.79 16.93 11.08
C GLU A 49 15.16 16.23 11.03
N ASP A 50 15.86 16.12 12.17
CA ASP A 50 17.17 15.45 12.24
C ASP A 50 17.08 13.95 11.93
N GLU A 51 15.99 13.30 12.36
CA GLU A 51 15.72 11.88 12.06
C GLU A 51 15.40 11.70 10.59
N LEU A 52 14.61 12.62 10.01
CA LEU A 52 14.24 12.59 8.60
C LEU A 52 15.46 12.83 7.70
N GLN A 53 16.32 13.79 8.04
CA GLN A 53 17.58 14.05 7.32
C GLN A 53 18.54 12.85 7.44
N SER A 54 18.64 12.25 8.63
CA SER A 54 19.44 11.04 8.83
C SER A 54 18.93 9.85 8.03
N PHE A 55 17.61 9.67 7.97
CA PHE A 55 16.98 8.65 7.13
C PHE A 55 17.26 8.91 5.65
N SER A 56 16.99 10.13 5.18
CA SER A 56 17.20 10.53 3.77
C SER A 56 18.63 10.27 3.32
N LYS A 57 19.62 10.69 4.13
CA LYS A 57 21.03 10.44 3.83
C LYS A 57 21.35 8.95 3.68
N ARG A 58 20.84 8.10 4.58
CA ARG A 58 21.06 6.65 4.52
C ARG A 58 20.34 6.01 3.33
N PHE A 59 19.11 6.44 3.07
CA PHE A 59 18.29 5.97 1.97
C PHE A 59 18.97 6.22 0.62
N HIS A 60 19.53 7.41 0.41
CA HIS A 60 20.27 7.75 -0.81
C HIS A 60 21.62 7.02 -0.95
N CYS A 61 22.15 6.41 0.12
CA CYS A 61 23.35 5.57 0.03
C CYS A 61 23.06 4.15 -0.44
N LEU A 62 21.80 3.72 -0.49
CA LEU A 62 21.42 2.37 -0.92
C LEU A 62 21.46 2.27 -2.44
N ASN A 63 22.09 1.21 -2.97
CA ASN A 63 21.93 0.86 -4.37
C ASN A 63 20.57 0.17 -4.62
N ALA A 64 20.22 -0.07 -5.88
CA ALA A 64 18.93 -0.67 -6.24
C ALA A 64 18.69 -2.05 -5.58
N GLY A 65 19.74 -2.86 -5.42
CA GLY A 65 19.64 -4.17 -4.77
C GLY A 65 19.39 -4.05 -3.27
N ASP A 66 20.13 -3.15 -2.60
CA ASP A 66 19.96 -2.89 -1.17
C ASP A 66 18.58 -2.29 -0.87
N LEU A 67 18.12 -1.39 -1.73
CA LEU A 67 16.80 -0.78 -1.62
C LEU A 67 15.70 -1.84 -1.79
N SER A 68 15.79 -2.67 -2.82
CA SER A 68 14.85 -3.78 -3.04
C SER A 68 14.82 -4.74 -1.85
N ALA A 69 15.98 -5.11 -1.31
CA ALA A 69 16.06 -5.98 -0.14
C ALA A 69 15.44 -5.32 1.12
N ALA A 70 15.65 -4.02 1.31
CA ALA A 70 15.12 -3.27 2.45
C ALA A 70 13.62 -3.04 2.37
N THR A 71 13.04 -2.94 1.17
CA THR A 71 11.61 -2.70 0.97
C THR A 71 10.81 -3.97 0.69
N THR A 72 11.48 -5.10 0.47
CA THR A 72 10.82 -6.40 0.29
C THR A 72 10.44 -7.00 1.63
N VAL A 73 9.14 -7.26 1.81
CA VAL A 73 8.59 -7.94 2.99
C VAL A 73 7.74 -9.12 2.57
N ARG A 74 7.63 -10.14 3.43
CA ARG A 74 6.77 -11.31 3.13
C ARG A 74 5.35 -11.01 3.61
N GLN A 75 4.34 -11.42 2.85
CA GLN A 75 2.94 -11.23 3.23
C GLN A 75 2.65 -11.76 4.65
N LYS A 76 3.17 -12.93 4.99
CA LYS A 76 2.99 -13.52 6.33
C LYS A 76 3.50 -12.64 7.46
N ASP A 77 4.57 -11.87 7.23
CA ASP A 77 5.17 -11.00 8.25
C ASP A 77 4.29 -9.75 8.43
N VAL A 78 3.72 -9.22 7.34
CA VAL A 78 2.76 -8.11 7.37
C VAL A 78 1.49 -8.50 8.11
N LEU A 79 0.90 -9.66 7.78
CA LEU A 79 -0.32 -10.14 8.43
C LEU A 79 -0.07 -10.49 9.91
N SER A 80 1.08 -11.08 10.21
CA SER A 80 1.52 -11.29 11.60
C SER A 80 1.60 -9.95 12.35
N PHE A 81 2.25 -8.93 11.78
CA PHE A 81 2.35 -7.62 12.41
C PHE A 81 0.98 -6.95 12.64
N LEU A 82 0.05 -7.06 11.67
CA LEU A 82 -1.33 -6.59 11.79
C LEU A 82 -2.05 -7.27 12.97
N SER A 83 -1.81 -8.57 13.17
CA SER A 83 -2.40 -9.33 14.28
C SER A 83 -1.98 -8.80 15.65
N HIS A 84 -0.74 -8.34 15.77
CA HIS A 84 -0.19 -7.74 16.99
C HIS A 84 -0.60 -6.27 17.19
N SER A 85 -0.71 -5.50 16.10
CA SER A 85 -0.93 -4.04 16.15
C SER A 85 -2.40 -3.65 16.29
N VAL A 86 -3.32 -4.47 15.81
CA VAL A 86 -4.76 -4.19 15.79
C VAL A 86 -5.48 -5.24 16.64
N PRO A 87 -5.99 -4.91 17.83
CA PRO A 87 -6.61 -5.90 18.72
C PRO A 87 -7.97 -6.40 18.22
N CYS A 88 -8.69 -5.58 17.44
CA CYS A 88 -10.01 -5.92 16.93
C CYS A 88 -9.92 -6.91 15.74
N VAL A 89 -10.50 -8.10 15.92
CA VAL A 89 -10.56 -9.15 14.88
C VAL A 89 -11.24 -8.65 13.60
N GLY A 90 -12.34 -7.89 13.72
CA GLY A 90 -13.06 -7.33 12.58
C GLY A 90 -12.23 -6.34 11.78
N CYS A 91 -11.54 -5.41 12.45
CA CYS A 91 -10.65 -4.46 11.79
C CYS A 91 -9.50 -5.15 11.06
N ARG A 92 -8.90 -6.18 11.67
CA ARG A 92 -7.85 -6.97 11.01
C ARG A 92 -8.32 -7.61 9.72
N ARG A 93 -9.46 -8.31 9.76
CA ARG A 93 -10.06 -8.94 8.57
C ARG A 93 -10.39 -7.91 7.48
N SER A 94 -10.86 -6.72 7.88
CA SER A 94 -11.12 -5.63 6.93
C SER A 94 -9.84 -5.14 6.25
N VAL A 95 -8.74 -4.98 6.98
CA VAL A 95 -7.43 -4.58 6.42
C VAL A 95 -6.83 -5.68 5.55
N GLU A 96 -6.93 -6.95 5.96
CA GLU A 96 -6.52 -8.11 5.15
C GLU A 96 -7.26 -8.18 3.82
N ARG A 97 -8.58 -7.99 3.84
CA ARG A 97 -9.41 -7.95 2.63
C ARG A 97 -8.96 -6.82 1.70
N LEU A 98 -8.77 -5.62 2.25
CA LEU A 98 -8.29 -4.46 1.49
C LEU A 98 -6.91 -4.71 0.88
N TYR A 99 -5.98 -5.30 1.64
CA TYR A 99 -4.66 -5.67 1.14
C TYR A 99 -4.76 -6.63 -0.05
N ASN A 100 -5.59 -7.68 0.05
CA ASN A 100 -5.74 -8.66 -1.04
C ASN A 100 -6.36 -8.00 -2.28
N GLN A 101 -7.29 -7.06 -2.11
CA GLN A 101 -7.83 -6.28 -3.22
C GLN A 101 -6.72 -5.46 -3.90
N LEU A 102 -5.97 -4.68 -3.13
CA LEU A 102 -4.87 -3.86 -3.63
C LEU A 102 -3.78 -4.65 -4.34
N ALA A 103 -3.35 -5.78 -3.76
CA ALA A 103 -2.33 -6.63 -4.34
C ALA A 103 -2.73 -7.19 -5.71
N ASN A 104 -4.04 -7.39 -5.93
CA ASN A 104 -4.56 -7.90 -7.20
C ASN A 104 -4.91 -6.79 -8.20
N SER A 105 -5.26 -5.58 -7.73
CA SER A 105 -5.78 -4.51 -8.60
C SER A 105 -4.78 -3.40 -8.91
N VAL A 106 -3.86 -3.07 -8.00
CA VAL A 106 -2.96 -1.92 -8.15
C VAL A 106 -1.56 -2.27 -7.62
N PRO A 107 -0.65 -2.76 -8.48
CA PRO A 107 0.72 -3.10 -8.09
C PRO A 107 1.47 -1.94 -7.40
N SER A 108 1.24 -0.70 -7.86
CA SER A 108 1.90 0.50 -7.32
C SER A 108 1.27 1.06 -6.04
N ALA A 109 0.16 0.52 -5.55
CA ALA A 109 -0.51 1.06 -4.35
C ALA A 109 0.32 0.86 -3.07
N LEU A 110 1.26 -0.09 -3.09
CA LEU A 110 2.08 -0.47 -1.94
C LEU A 110 3.51 0.09 -2.01
N GLU A 111 3.87 0.84 -3.06
CA GLU A 111 5.19 1.45 -3.18
C GLU A 111 5.55 2.33 -1.95
N PRO A 112 6.79 2.28 -1.47
CA PRO A 112 7.94 1.53 -1.99
C PRO A 112 8.02 0.07 -1.51
N LEU A 113 7.07 -0.42 -0.70
CA LEU A 113 7.08 -1.76 -0.12
C LEU A 113 6.68 -2.81 -1.16
N VAL A 114 7.54 -3.81 -1.34
CA VAL A 114 7.28 -4.96 -2.22
C VAL A 114 6.85 -6.13 -1.33
N ILE A 115 5.61 -6.58 -1.47
CA ILE A 115 5.09 -7.68 -0.65
C ILE A 115 5.14 -8.99 -1.44
N THR A 116 6.00 -9.91 -1.02
CA THR A 116 6.17 -11.21 -1.66
C THR A 116 5.27 -12.26 -1.02
N ASN A 117 4.49 -12.94 -1.87
CA ASN A 117 3.74 -14.14 -1.52
C ASN A 117 4.56 -15.35 -2.02
N LYS A 118 5.16 -16.16 -1.14
CA LYS A 118 5.80 -17.42 -1.59
C LYS A 118 4.73 -18.52 -1.57
N GLY A 119 4.54 -19.34 -2.61
CA GLY A 119 5.49 -19.73 -3.66
C GLY A 119 4.98 -19.61 -5.11
N GLY A 120 5.94 -19.45 -6.02
CA GLY A 120 5.73 -19.19 -7.45
C GLY A 120 6.00 -17.72 -7.76
N ASP A 121 7.02 -17.48 -8.59
CA ASP A 121 7.57 -16.17 -8.92
C ASP A 121 6.52 -15.13 -9.35
N PHE A 122 6.36 -14.07 -8.56
CA PHE A 122 5.93 -12.77 -9.07
C PHE A 122 7.10 -11.82 -8.90
N ILE A 123 7.97 -11.82 -9.92
CA ILE A 123 8.85 -10.70 -10.18
C ILE A 123 7.93 -9.61 -10.75
N SER A 124 7.38 -8.74 -9.90
CA SER A 124 6.91 -7.46 -10.40
C SER A 124 8.17 -6.63 -10.68
N GLU A 125 8.64 -6.69 -11.91
CA GLU A 125 9.56 -5.71 -12.48
C GLU A 125 8.98 -4.32 -12.24
N PHE A 126 9.54 -3.59 -11.27
CA PHE A 126 9.44 -2.14 -11.21
C PHE A 126 10.82 -1.59 -10.90
N VAL A 127 11.62 -1.55 -11.97
CA VAL A 127 12.67 -0.55 -12.18
C VAL A 127 12.07 0.49 -13.14
N GLN A 128 12.40 1.76 -12.90
CA GLN A 128 12.00 3.01 -13.59
C GLN A 128 10.70 3.63 -13.07
N VAL A 129 10.70 4.85 -12.54
CA VAL A 129 11.52 6.04 -12.86
C VAL A 129 12.13 6.68 -11.62
#